data_AF-A0A945XRQ0-F1
#
_entry.id   AF-A0A945XRQ0-F1
#
_cell.length_a   1.000
_cell.length_b   1.000
_cell.length_c   1.000
_cell.angle_alpha   90.00
_cell.angle_beta   90.00
_cell.angle_gamma   90.00
#
_symmetry.space_group_name_H-M   'P 1'
#
loop_
_entity.id
_entity.type
_entity.pdbx_description
1 polymer ?
#
loop_
_entity_poly.entity_id
_entity_poly.type
_entity_poly.pdbx_seq_one_letter_code
_entity_poly.pdbx_strand_id
1 'polypeptide(L)' 'MSSYPDIHQEKILILDFGSQYTQLIARRLRETGVYCEILPYDLKEERAREYSP' A
#
# COMPACT_ATOMS: atom_id res chain seq x y z
N MET A 1 24.97 12.17 6.81
CA MET A 1 23.90 12.01 5.80
C MET A 1 22.98 10.92 6.31
N SER A 2 21.80 11.29 6.80
CA SER A 2 20.83 10.31 7.30
C SER A 2 20.30 9.49 6.13
N SER A 3 20.74 8.24 6.04
CA SER A 3 20.23 7.22 5.11
C SER A 3 18.93 6.63 5.65
N TYR A 4 17.97 7.47 6.00
CA TYR A 4 16.62 7.01 6.31
C TYR A 4 15.75 7.40 5.12
N PRO A 5 15.07 6.43 4.48
CA PRO A 5 14.13 6.76 3.43
C PRO A 5 13.07 7.69 4.01
N ASP A 6 12.74 8.72 3.23
CA ASP A 6 11.68 9.65 3.58
C ASP A 6 10.36 8.88 3.63
N ILE A 7 9.87 8.61 4.83
CA ILE A 7 8.62 7.86 5.05
C ILE A 7 7.40 8.55 4.41
N HIS A 8 7.51 9.83 4.05
CA HIS A 8 6.48 10.55 3.32
C HIS A 8 6.51 10.31 1.81
N GLN A 9 7.60 9.73 1.28
CA GLN A 9 7.70 9.26 -0.11
C GLN A 9 7.22 7.81 -0.28
N GLU A 10 7.15 7.02 0.81
CA GLU A 10 6.76 5.61 0.76
C GLU A 10 5.23 5.45 0.75
N LYS A 11 4.70 4.92 -0.35
CA LYS A 11 3.29 4.56 -0.50
C LYS A 11 3.13 3.07 -0.23
N ILE A 12 2.15 2.69 0.59
CA ILE A 12 1.86 1.27 0.86
C ILE A 12 0.79 0.77 -0.12
N LEU A 13 1.10 -0.33 -0.83
CA LEU A 13 0.13 -1.07 -1.60
C LEU A 13 -0.35 -2.30 -0.82
N ILE A 14 -1.67 -2.41 -0.62
CA ILE A 14 -2.31 -3.58 -0.02
C ILE A 14 -2.92 -4.42 -1.14
N LEU A 15 -2.45 -5.67 -1.28
CA LEU A 15 -3.06 -6.66 -2.15
C LEU A 15 -4.14 -7.44 -1.39
N ASP A 16 -5.38 -7.32 -1.85
CA ASP A 16 -6.55 -7.91 -1.21
C ASP A 16 -6.90 -9.27 -1.85
N PHE A 17 -6.78 -10.33 -1.04
CA PHE A 17 -7.19 -11.69 -1.38
C PHE A 17 -8.60 -12.02 -0.86
N GLY A 18 -9.39 -11.01 -0.48
CA GLY A 18 -10.71 -11.18 0.14
C GLY A 18 -10.65 -11.29 1.66
N SER A 19 -9.65 -10.66 2.28
CA SER A 19 -9.52 -10.68 3.74
C SER A 19 -10.65 -9.89 4.40
N GLN A 20 -11.19 -10.42 5.50
CA GLN A 20 -12.17 -9.72 6.33
C GLN A 20 -11.62 -8.42 6.94
N TYR A 21 -10.28 -8.25 6.95
CA TYR A 21 -9.59 -7.18 7.65
C TYR A 21 -8.92 -6.14 6.73
N THR A 22 -8.96 -6.30 5.40
CA THR A 22 -8.25 -5.42 4.45
C THR A 22 -8.52 -3.93 4.72
N GLN A 23 -9.79 -3.58 4.97
CA GLN A 23 -10.19 -2.20 5.25
C GLN A 23 -9.72 -1.70 6.62
N LEU A 24 -9.65 -2.60 7.63
CA LEU A 24 -9.15 -2.25 8.96
C LEU A 24 -7.64 -1.97 8.92
N ILE A 25 -6.88 -2.74 8.13
CA ILE A 25 -5.45 -2.49 7.89
C ILE A 25 -5.26 -1.12 7.25
N ALA A 26 -5.97 -0.82 6.16
CA ALA A 26 -5.89 0.48 5.49
C ALA A 26 -6.28 1.65 6.42
N ARG A 27 -7.30 1.47 7.26
CA ARG A 27 -7.68 2.47 8.27
C ARG A 27 -6.54 2.75 9.24
N ARG A 28 -5.87 1.72 9.77
CA ARG A 28 -4.73 1.90 10.70
C ARG A 28 -3.58 2.65 10.05
N LEU A 29 -3.23 2.33 8.80
CA LEU A 29 -2.16 3.03 8.07
C LEU A 29 -2.49 4.52 7.88
N ARG A 30 -3.74 4.83 7.49
CA ARG A 30 -4.19 6.22 7.32
C ARG A 30 -4.25 6.98 8.64
N GLU A 31 -4.64 6.33 9.74
CA GLU A 31 -4.58 6.90 11.10
C GLU A 31 -3.14 7.29 11.49
N THR A 32 -2.12 6.57 10.98
CA THR A 32 -0.71 6.91 11.16
C THR A 32 -0.17 7.95 10.16
N GLY A 33 -1.02 8.48 9.27
CA GLY A 33 -0.64 9.49 8.28
C GLY A 33 0.09 8.93 7.05
N VAL A 34 0.10 7.61 6.87
CA VAL A 34 0.73 6.94 5.72
C VAL A 34 -0.30 6.73 4.62
N TYR A 35 0.05 7.11 3.39
CA TYR A 35 -0.79 6.88 2.22
C TYR A 35 -0.81 5.39 1.85
N CYS A 36 -2.01 4.85 1.58
CA CYS A 36 -2.15 3.48 1.13
C CYS A 36 -3.29 3.28 0.12
N GLU A 37 -3.06 2.37 -0.82
CA GLU A 37 -4.04 1.91 -1.82
C GLU A 37 -4.35 0.42 -1.61
N ILE A 38 -5.60 0.02 -1.87
CA ILE A 38 -6.03 -1.39 -1.84
C ILE A 38 -6.31 -1.79 -3.29
N LEU A 39 -5.68 -2.86 -3.76
CA LEU A 39 -5.95 -3.46 -5.06
C LEU A 39 -6.29 -4.94 -4.89
N PRO A 40 -7.18 -5.50 -5.73
CA PRO A 40 -7.45 -6.93 -5.71
C PRO A 40 -6.19 -7.72 -6.13
N TYR A 41 -6.02 -8.92 -5.57
CA TYR A 41 -4.81 -9.73 -5.81
C TYR A 41 -4.66 -10.18 -7.27
N ASP A 42 -5.77 -10.30 -8.00
CA ASP A 42 -5.85 -10.76 -9.38
C ASP A 42 -5.80 -9.61 -10.40
N LEU A 43 -5.42 -8.41 -9.93
CA LEU A 43 -5.18 -7.27 -10.80
C LEU A 43 -4.18 -7.66 -11.90
N LYS A 44 -4.50 -7.29 -13.15
CA LYS A 44 -3.61 -7.50 -14.29
C LYS A 44 -2.23 -6.88 -14.03
N GLU A 45 -1.17 -7.63 -14.34
CA GLU A 45 0.23 -7.23 -14.10
C GLU A 45 0.59 -5.83 -14.61
N GLU A 46 -0.05 -5.38 -15.69
CA GLU A 46 0.17 -4.05 -16.29
C GLU A 46 -0.03 -2.91 -15.28
N ARG A 47 -0.98 -3.06 -14.36
CA ARG A 47 -1.21 -2.05 -13.31
C ARG A 47 -0.29 -2.23 -12.10
N ALA A 48 0.19 -3.44 -11.81
CA ALA A 48 1.15 -3.67 -10.74
C ALA A 48 2.52 -3.03 -11.05
N ARG A 49 2.91 -2.99 -12.32
CA ARG A 49 4.17 -2.36 -12.79
C ARG A 49 4.20 -0.85 -12.61
N GLU A 50 3.03 -0.19 -12.51
CA GLU A 50 2.94 1.26 -12.22
C GLU A 50 3.56 1.60 -10.85
N TYR A 51 3.59 0.64 -9.92
CA TYR A 51 4.06 0.86 -8.55
C TYR A 51 5.56 0.61 -8.36
N SER A 52 6.28 0.12 -9.39
CA SER A 52 7.75 -0.07 -9.39
C SER A 52 8.32 -0.54 -8.03
N PRO A 53 7.97 -1.76 -7.59
CA PRO A 53 8.37 -2.29 -6.29
C PRO A 53 9.88 -2.47 -6.12
#